data_AF-A0A257M660-F1
#
_entry.id   AF-A0A257M660-F1
#
_cell.length_a   1.000
_cell.length_b   1.000
_cell.length_c   1.000
_cell.angle_alpha   90.00
_cell.angle_beta   90.00
_cell.angle_gamma   90.00
#
_symmetry.space_group_name_H-M   'P 1'
#
loop_
_entity.id
_entity.type
_entity.pdbx_description
1 polymer ?
#
loop_
_entity_poly.entity_id
_entity_poly.type
_entity_poly.pdbx_seq_one_letter_code
_entity_poly.pdbx_strand_id
1 'polypeptide(L)'
;MLKSGIKKTYSKRFILSEEALRLIEGVLKRHQRDYSGELVLIYTVYREDERFFQTENIDDVLADPNIGDKKIKRLRLVLREAKESPLENDYNDVVDLEFQRHLGSSFFEEDVQLSVASSDRTWSLTLADELEPQIERTFKAGKISIIWLFFIFSPPVVTLCLRSKVDLEISSWLAGISTTGVLLMTLTLTNTMLNRVKSRILGPEAGFIWGDEAHEYTKRQQLRSTVFWTVIVGVIVSFLSSGIWWYMTKS
;
A
#
# COMPACT_ATOMS: atom_id res chain seq x y z
N MET A 1 29.56 -1.33 25.06
CA MET A 1 28.81 -2.58 25.31
C MET A 1 28.29 -3.10 23.98
N LEU A 2 28.29 -4.41 23.76
CA LEU A 2 27.69 -4.99 22.55
C LEU A 2 26.17 -4.93 22.69
N LYS A 3 25.47 -4.37 21.68
CA LYS A 3 24.02 -4.41 21.56
C LYS A 3 23.63 -5.59 20.69
N SER A 4 22.55 -6.27 21.03
CA SER A 4 21.92 -7.29 20.19
C SER A 4 20.50 -6.86 19.86
N GLY A 5 19.99 -7.28 18.70
CA GLY A 5 18.73 -6.74 18.20
C GLY A 5 18.16 -7.46 16.99
N ILE A 6 17.00 -6.99 16.56
CA ILE A 6 16.31 -7.40 15.33
C ILE A 6 16.23 -6.19 14.40
N LYS A 7 16.49 -6.43 13.11
CA LYS A 7 16.19 -5.48 12.04
C LYS A 7 15.29 -6.17 11.01
N LYS A 8 14.13 -5.58 10.72
CA LYS A 8 13.18 -6.05 9.71
C LYS A 8 12.78 -4.89 8.81
N THR A 9 12.66 -5.18 7.52
CA THR A 9 12.16 -4.24 6.52
C THR A 9 10.95 -4.87 5.85
N TYR A 10 9.85 -4.12 5.81
CA TYR A 10 8.60 -4.53 5.18
C TYR A 10 8.34 -3.67 3.95
N SER A 11 8.48 -4.25 2.77
CA SER A 11 8.12 -3.60 1.50
C SER A 11 6.64 -3.83 1.18
N LYS A 12 5.77 -3.34 2.07
CA LYS A 12 4.31 -3.46 1.98
C LYS A 12 3.67 -2.09 2.13
N ARG A 13 2.60 -1.88 1.37
CA ARG A 13 1.78 -0.67 1.50
C ARG A 13 1.14 -0.60 2.88
N PHE A 14 1.39 0.49 3.59
CA PHE A 14 0.85 0.70 4.93
C PHE A 14 -0.15 1.86 4.94
N ILE A 15 -1.14 1.76 5.81
CA ILE A 15 -2.00 2.86 6.17
C ILE A 15 -1.89 3.04 7.67
N LEU A 16 -1.25 4.13 8.06
CA LEU A 16 -1.07 4.47 9.45
C LEU A 16 -2.17 5.44 9.85
N SER A 17 -3.23 4.91 10.48
CA SER A 17 -4.27 5.73 11.09
C SER A 17 -3.81 6.27 12.46
N GLU A 18 -4.52 7.28 12.97
CA GLU A 18 -4.34 7.75 14.34
C GLU A 18 -4.41 6.60 15.36
N GLU A 19 -5.45 5.75 15.27
CA GLU A 19 -5.64 4.60 16.17
C GLU A 19 -4.44 3.66 16.14
N ALA A 20 -3.93 3.34 14.95
CA ALA A 20 -2.78 2.46 14.79
C ALA A 20 -1.50 3.09 15.38
N LEU A 21 -1.28 4.39 15.18
CA LEU A 21 -0.15 5.11 15.76
C LEU A 21 -0.22 5.13 17.29
N ARG A 22 -1.39 5.36 17.88
CA ARG A 22 -1.61 5.32 19.34
C ARG A 22 -1.42 3.92 19.93
N LEU A 23 -1.79 2.87 19.20
CA LEU A 23 -1.51 1.48 19.61
C LEU A 23 -0.01 1.18 19.64
N ILE A 24 0.72 1.61 18.60
CA ILE A 24 2.18 1.47 18.54
C ILE A 24 2.85 2.25 19.67
N GLU A 25 2.47 3.51 19.88
CA GLU A 25 2.93 4.32 21.01
C GLU A 25 2.65 3.63 22.35
N GLY A 26 1.44 3.08 22.54
CA GLY A 26 1.06 2.40 23.78
C GLY A 26 1.95 1.20 24.10
N VAL A 27 2.40 0.46 23.08
CA VAL A 27 3.39 -0.61 23.23
C VAL A 27 4.75 -0.02 23.62
N LEU A 28 5.23 0.98 22.89
CA LEU A 28 6.52 1.63 23.16
C LEU A 28 6.59 2.19 24.59
N LYS A 29 5.58 2.95 25.04
CA LYS A 29 5.49 3.53 26.38
C LYS A 29 5.34 2.49 27.49
N ARG A 30 4.79 1.30 27.20
CA ARG A 30 4.76 0.20 28.16
C ARG A 30 6.18 -0.32 28.40
N HIS A 31 6.87 -0.70 27.32
CA HIS A 31 8.24 -1.22 27.41
C HIS A 31 9.26 -0.17 27.87
N GLN A 32 8.98 1.12 27.65
CA GLN A 32 9.74 2.24 28.21
C GLN A 32 9.78 2.21 29.74
N ARG A 33 8.65 1.85 30.39
CA ARG A 33 8.55 1.77 31.86
C ARG A 33 9.23 0.55 32.46
N ASP A 34 9.29 -0.54 31.69
CA ASP A 34 9.90 -1.80 32.11
C ASP A 34 11.42 -1.82 31.86
N TYR A 35 11.95 -0.80 31.17
CA TYR A 35 13.37 -0.68 30.88
C TYR A 35 14.15 -0.14 32.09
N SER A 36 15.38 -0.62 32.29
CA SER A 36 16.20 -0.26 33.46
C SER A 36 16.80 1.14 33.41
N GLY A 37 16.82 1.77 32.23
CA GLY A 37 17.29 3.14 32.02
C GLY A 37 16.15 4.12 31.73
N GLU A 38 16.46 5.40 31.76
CA GLU A 38 15.53 6.43 31.30
C GLU A 38 15.53 6.46 29.78
N LEU A 39 14.41 6.09 29.17
CA LEU A 39 14.18 6.18 27.72
C LEU A 39 13.25 7.35 27.43
N VAL A 40 13.48 8.02 26.30
CA VAL A 40 12.63 9.09 25.77
C VAL A 40 12.14 8.67 24.38
N LEU A 41 10.83 8.81 24.14
CA LEU A 41 10.21 8.55 22.85
C LEU A 41 10.16 9.85 22.04
N ILE A 42 10.87 9.87 20.92
CA ILE A 42 10.97 11.03 20.03
C ILE A 42 10.30 10.68 18.70
N TYR A 43 9.39 11.54 18.28
CA TYR A 43 8.79 11.51 16.96
C TYR A 43 9.54 12.48 16.05
N THR A 44 9.93 12.01 14.87
CA THR A 44 10.45 12.89 13.80
C THR A 44 9.54 12.78 12.58
N VAL A 45 8.94 13.91 12.21
CA VAL A 45 8.03 14.01 11.07
C VAL A 45 8.77 14.71 9.94
N TYR A 46 8.81 14.09 8.76
CA TYR A 46 9.36 14.66 7.54
C TYR A 46 8.24 14.87 6.54
N ARG A 47 8.14 16.07 5.97
CA ARG A 47 7.09 16.46 5.03
C ARG A 47 7.59 16.42 3.58
N GLU A 48 6.67 16.60 2.64
CA GLU A 48 6.98 16.71 1.21
C GLU A 48 7.76 17.99 0.87
N ASP A 49 7.53 19.09 1.58
CA ASP A 49 8.23 20.38 1.44
C ASP A 49 9.67 20.40 2.01
N GLU A 50 10.26 19.23 2.23
CA GLU A 50 11.59 19.00 2.79
C GLU A 50 11.78 19.51 4.24
N ARG A 51 10.71 19.98 4.89
CA ARG A 51 10.77 20.36 6.31
C ARG A 51 10.60 19.15 7.20
N PHE A 52 11.17 19.26 8.39
CA PHE A 52 10.97 18.28 9.44
C PHE A 52 10.85 18.96 10.81
N PHE A 53 10.23 18.27 11.76
CA PHE A 53 10.22 18.67 13.16
C PHE A 53 10.31 17.45 14.07
N GLN A 54 10.68 17.69 15.32
CA GLN A 54 10.78 16.68 16.36
C GLN A 54 9.92 17.07 17.55
N THR A 55 9.28 16.09 18.17
CA THR A 55 8.45 16.26 19.38
C THR A 55 8.46 14.97 20.19
N GLU A 56 8.19 15.08 21.48
CA GLU A 56 7.95 13.94 22.38
C GLU A 56 6.45 13.66 22.56
N ASN A 57 5.59 14.56 22.07
CA ASN A 57 4.15 14.46 22.19
C ASN A 57 3.52 13.99 20.89
N ILE A 58 2.83 12.85 20.95
CA ILE A 58 2.06 12.31 19.83
C ILE A 58 0.98 13.29 19.34
N ASP A 59 0.38 14.06 20.25
CA ASP A 59 -0.73 14.94 19.87
C ASP A 59 -0.25 16.08 18.96
N ASP A 60 1.02 16.50 19.06
CA ASP A 60 1.62 17.45 18.12
C ASP A 60 1.77 16.85 16.71
N VAL A 61 2.09 15.55 16.62
CA VAL A 61 2.17 14.81 15.35
C VAL A 61 0.80 14.66 14.71
N LEU A 62 -0.22 14.38 15.52
CA LEU A 62 -1.60 14.21 15.06
C LEU A 62 -2.28 15.54 14.72
N ALA A 63 -1.90 16.63 15.38
CA ALA A 63 -2.33 17.98 15.07
C ALA A 63 -1.63 18.56 13.83
N ASP A 64 -0.55 17.93 13.35
CA ASP A 64 0.17 18.40 12.17
C ASP A 64 -0.71 18.31 10.91
N PRO A 65 -0.94 19.42 10.17
CA PRO A 65 -1.73 19.40 8.95
C PRO A 65 -1.07 18.53 7.87
N ASN A 66 -1.76 17.46 7.49
CA ASN A 66 -1.29 16.49 6.50
C ASN A 66 -1.97 16.68 5.13
N ILE A 67 -1.89 17.88 4.56
CA ILE A 67 -2.58 18.24 3.31
C ILE A 67 -1.66 18.98 2.33
N GLY A 68 -1.96 18.86 1.03
CA GLY A 68 -1.23 19.56 -0.03
C GLY A 68 0.28 19.28 -0.01
N ASP A 69 1.08 20.33 0.07
CA ASP A 69 2.55 20.32 0.18
C ASP A 69 3.06 19.95 1.57
N LYS A 70 2.19 19.98 2.59
CA LYS A 70 2.50 19.60 3.97
C LYS A 70 2.28 18.12 4.25
N LYS A 71 1.99 17.31 3.22
CA LYS A 71 1.78 15.87 3.41
C LYS A 71 3.01 15.22 4.05
N ILE A 72 2.76 14.32 4.98
CA ILE A 72 3.82 13.60 5.66
C ILE A 72 4.41 12.59 4.67
N LYS A 73 5.72 12.70 4.45
CA LYS A 73 6.51 11.80 3.61
C LYS A 73 7.08 10.66 4.43
N ARG A 74 7.52 10.95 5.65
CA ARG A 74 8.12 9.97 6.55
C ARG A 74 7.81 10.30 8.01
N LEU A 75 7.53 9.27 8.78
CA LEU A 75 7.39 9.34 10.24
C LEU A 75 8.37 8.35 10.87
N ARG A 76 9.26 8.85 11.73
CA ARG A 76 10.22 8.06 12.49
C ARG A 76 9.87 8.14 13.98
N LEU A 77 9.78 7.00 14.64
CA LEU A 77 9.58 6.87 16.09
C LEU A 77 10.85 6.27 16.67
N VAL A 78 11.48 6.98 17.60
CA VAL A 78 12.76 6.57 18.18
C VAL A 78 12.63 6.50 19.70
N LEU A 79 12.94 5.35 20.30
CA LEU A 79 13.22 5.28 21.75
C LEU A 79 14.71 5.43 21.96
N ARG A 80 15.11 6.45 22.72
CA ARG A 80 16.52 6.79 22.99
C ARG A 80 16.78 6.85 24.49
N GLU A 81 17.95 6.38 24.93
CA GLU A 81 18.39 6.59 26.31
C GLU A 81 18.64 8.08 26.58
N ALA A 82 18.05 8.60 27.66
CA ALA A 82 18.32 9.93 28.19
C ALA A 82 19.74 9.98 28.76
N LYS A 83 20.74 10.14 27.89
CA LYS A 83 22.12 10.44 28.29
C LYS A 83 22.44 11.88 27.94
N GLU A 84 23.12 12.55 28.87
CA GLU A 84 23.28 14.01 28.96
C GLU A 84 24.08 14.69 27.84
N SER A 85 24.65 13.95 26.86
CA SER A 85 25.52 14.56 25.86
C SER A 85 24.91 14.55 24.46
N PRO A 86 24.34 15.68 23.98
CA PRO A 86 23.87 15.84 22.60
C PRO A 86 24.99 15.85 21.55
N LEU A 87 26.27 15.76 21.97
CA LEU A 87 27.44 15.88 21.10
C LEU A 87 28.04 14.53 20.67
N GLU A 88 27.59 13.41 21.22
CA GLU A 88 28.17 12.08 20.93
C GLU A 88 27.20 11.23 20.08
N ASN A 89 27.36 11.36 18.75
CA ASN A 89 26.86 10.53 17.65
C ASN A 89 25.80 9.44 17.94
N ASP A 90 24.58 9.69 17.48
CA ASP A 90 23.64 8.87 16.67
C ASP A 90 23.42 7.36 16.96
N TYR A 91 24.03 6.75 17.98
CA TYR A 91 23.99 5.29 18.21
C TYR A 91 23.28 4.86 19.50
N ASN A 92 22.61 5.79 20.17
CA ASN A 92 21.85 5.52 21.40
C ASN A 92 20.38 5.19 21.17
N ASP A 93 19.98 5.03 19.91
CA ASP A 93 18.64 4.57 19.56
C ASP A 93 18.50 3.10 19.97
N VAL A 94 17.55 2.83 20.86
CA VAL A 94 17.17 1.50 21.33
C VAL A 94 16.10 0.90 20.44
N VAL A 95 15.19 1.73 19.95
CA VAL A 95 14.20 1.39 18.93
C VAL A 95 14.20 2.47 17.88
N ASP A 96 14.13 2.05 16.63
CA ASP A 96 13.94 2.90 15.46
C ASP A 96 12.87 2.26 14.57
N LEU A 97 11.71 2.91 14.51
CA LEU A 97 10.58 2.53 13.67
C LEU A 97 10.32 3.64 12.66
N GLU A 98 10.55 3.36 11.39
CA GLU A 98 10.42 4.32 10.30
C GLU A 98 9.33 3.87 9.33
N PHE A 99 8.34 4.73 9.12
CA PHE A 99 7.36 4.62 8.05
C PHE A 99 7.74 5.60 6.95
N GLN A 100 8.05 5.10 5.75
CA GLN A 100 8.47 5.95 4.64
C GLN A 100 7.57 5.76 3.42
N ARG A 101 6.99 6.87 2.94
CA ARG A 101 6.29 6.95 1.67
C ARG A 101 7.25 7.39 0.57
N HIS A 102 7.40 6.57 -0.45
CA HIS A 102 8.17 6.92 -1.65
C HIS A 102 7.28 7.63 -2.67
N LEU A 103 7.67 8.84 -3.08
CA LEU A 103 6.96 9.64 -4.10
C LEU A 103 7.48 9.42 -5.55
N GLY A 104 8.40 8.46 -5.76
CA GLY A 104 9.06 8.22 -7.05
C GLY A 104 8.42 7.14 -7.92
N SER A 105 8.63 7.23 -9.24
CA SER A 105 8.15 6.28 -10.25
C SER A 105 8.97 4.98 -10.35
N SER A 106 10.02 4.83 -9.53
CA SER A 106 10.72 3.57 -9.38
C SER A 106 9.82 2.59 -8.64
N PHE A 107 9.59 1.45 -9.27
CA PHE A 107 8.61 0.46 -8.88
C PHE A 107 8.84 -0.07 -7.45
N PHE A 108 8.11 0.49 -6.49
CA PHE A 108 7.69 -0.10 -5.21
C PHE A 108 8.75 -0.39 -4.15
N GLU A 109 9.17 0.63 -3.40
CA GLU A 109 9.62 0.42 -2.01
C GLU A 109 8.98 1.49 -1.12
N GLU A 110 7.68 1.30 -0.84
CA GLU A 110 7.09 1.85 0.38
C GLU A 110 7.56 0.92 1.49
N ASP A 111 8.44 1.42 2.33
CA ASP A 111 9.12 0.61 3.33
C ASP A 111 8.72 1.03 4.73
N VAL A 112 8.44 0.02 5.55
CA VAL A 112 8.42 0.16 7.00
C VAL A 112 9.67 -0.53 7.52
N GLN A 113 10.53 0.22 8.22
CA GLN A 113 11.75 -0.32 8.82
C GLN A 113 11.54 -0.39 10.33
N LEU A 114 11.81 -1.55 10.91
CA LEU A 114 11.83 -1.77 12.35
C LEU A 114 13.24 -2.22 12.73
N SER A 115 13.88 -1.48 13.63
CA SER A 115 15.15 -1.84 14.24
C SER A 115 15.02 -1.71 15.75
N VAL A 116 15.25 -2.80 16.47
CA VAL A 116 15.23 -2.85 17.94
C VAL A 116 16.58 -3.39 18.38
N ALA A 117 17.35 -2.63 19.16
CA ALA A 117 18.67 -3.01 19.63
C ALA A 117 18.90 -2.55 21.07
N SER A 118 19.16 -3.51 21.97
CA SER A 118 19.39 -3.22 23.39
C SER A 118 20.55 -4.04 23.94
N SER A 119 21.07 -3.63 25.09
CA SER A 119 21.96 -4.45 25.92
C SER A 119 21.23 -5.67 26.50
N ASP A 120 19.92 -5.53 26.78
CA ASP A 120 19.05 -6.63 27.19
C ASP A 120 18.38 -7.27 25.96
N ARG A 121 18.90 -8.44 25.58
CA ARG A 121 18.37 -9.24 24.48
C ARG A 121 16.91 -9.63 24.70
N THR A 122 16.55 -10.07 25.90
CA THR A 122 15.20 -10.59 26.20
C THR A 122 14.16 -9.48 26.08
N TRP A 123 14.49 -8.29 26.61
CA TRP A 123 13.65 -7.11 26.45
C TRP A 123 13.47 -6.74 24.97
N SER A 124 14.56 -6.73 24.19
CA SER A 124 14.50 -6.36 22.76
C SER A 124 13.64 -7.31 21.91
N LEU A 125 13.70 -8.62 22.21
CA LEU A 125 12.91 -9.63 21.49
C LEU A 125 11.44 -9.52 21.84
N THR A 126 11.11 -9.38 23.13
CA THR A 126 9.72 -9.22 23.59
C THR A 126 9.06 -7.98 22.98
N LEU A 127 9.79 -6.85 22.94
CA LEU A 127 9.28 -5.63 22.34
C LEU A 127 9.04 -5.80 20.82
N ALA A 128 9.97 -6.43 20.10
CA ALA A 128 9.80 -6.69 18.68
C ALA A 128 8.59 -7.58 18.40
N ASP A 129 8.41 -8.65 19.18
CA ASP A 129 7.28 -9.59 19.06
C ASP A 129 5.91 -8.91 19.32
N GLU A 130 5.87 -7.90 20.20
CA GLU A 130 4.64 -7.12 20.44
C GLU A 130 4.39 -6.03 19.37
N LEU A 131 5.45 -5.39 18.86
CA LEU A 131 5.34 -4.33 17.86
C LEU A 131 4.97 -4.86 16.48
N GLU A 132 5.55 -5.99 16.08
CA GLU A 132 5.39 -6.54 14.73
C GLU A 132 3.92 -6.77 14.35
N PRO A 133 3.07 -7.40 15.19
CA PRO A 133 1.64 -7.51 14.89
C PRO A 133 0.92 -6.16 14.75
N GLN A 134 1.33 -5.12 15.48
CA GLN A 134 0.73 -3.78 15.34
C GLN A 134 1.12 -3.15 14.00
N ILE A 135 2.38 -3.30 13.60
CA ILE A 135 2.87 -2.85 12.30
C ILE A 135 2.15 -3.62 11.19
N GLU A 136 1.98 -4.93 11.31
CA GLU A 136 1.29 -5.75 10.31
C GLU A 136 -0.18 -5.37 10.11
N ARG A 137 -0.85 -4.91 11.17
CA ARG A 137 -2.23 -4.38 11.09
C ARG A 137 -2.32 -3.10 10.25
N THR A 138 -1.23 -2.33 10.15
CA THR A 138 -1.19 -1.16 9.26
C THR A 138 -1.12 -1.55 7.79
N PHE A 139 -0.68 -2.77 7.47
CA PHE A 139 -0.57 -3.22 6.08
C PHE A 139 -1.94 -3.52 5.50
N LYS A 140 -2.24 -2.91 4.35
CA LYS A 140 -3.46 -3.27 3.62
C LYS A 140 -3.23 -4.54 2.82
N ALA A 141 -4.03 -5.55 3.12
CA ALA A 141 -4.16 -6.72 2.26
C ALA A 141 -4.69 -6.26 0.89
N GLY A 142 -3.84 -6.31 -0.13
CA GLY A 142 -4.22 -6.05 -1.52
C GLY A 142 -5.11 -7.15 -2.08
N LYS A 143 -6.27 -7.43 -1.46
CA LYS A 143 -7.23 -8.43 -1.92
C LYS A 143 -8.20 -7.82 -2.93
N ILE A 144 -7.67 -7.43 -4.09
CA ILE A 144 -8.49 -7.36 -5.30
C ILE A 144 -7.97 -8.46 -6.23
N SER A 145 -8.67 -9.59 -6.22
CA SER A 145 -8.40 -10.69 -7.15
C SER A 145 -8.85 -10.27 -8.54
N ILE A 146 -7.90 -9.76 -9.33
CA ILE A 146 -8.07 -9.37 -10.75
C ILE A 146 -8.49 -10.56 -11.63
N ILE A 147 -8.40 -11.79 -11.12
CA ILE A 147 -8.90 -12.99 -11.78
C ILE A 147 -10.34 -12.78 -12.28
N TRP A 148 -11.18 -12.03 -11.56
CA TRP A 148 -12.55 -11.71 -11.99
C TRP A 148 -12.63 -10.82 -13.24
N LEU A 149 -11.70 -9.88 -13.43
CA LEU A 149 -11.69 -9.02 -14.62
C LEU A 149 -11.29 -9.81 -15.88
N PHE A 150 -10.45 -10.84 -15.76
CA PHE A 150 -10.12 -11.73 -16.87
C PHE A 150 -11.33 -12.54 -17.38
N PHE A 151 -12.23 -12.96 -16.49
CA PHE A 151 -13.46 -13.66 -16.88
C PHE A 151 -14.45 -12.76 -17.60
N ILE A 152 -14.44 -11.46 -17.30
CA ILE A 152 -15.39 -10.50 -17.87
C ILE A 152 -15.00 -10.10 -19.30
N PHE A 153 -13.70 -9.99 -19.61
CA PHE A 153 -13.25 -9.50 -20.92
C PHE A 153 -12.85 -10.59 -21.94
N SER A 154 -12.66 -11.85 -21.54
CA SER A 154 -12.30 -12.92 -22.48
C SER A 154 -13.44 -13.39 -23.42
N PRO A 155 -14.73 -13.48 -23.00
CA PRO A 155 -15.77 -14.08 -23.84
C PRO A 155 -16.12 -13.32 -25.14
N PRO A 156 -16.16 -11.98 -25.19
CA PRO A 156 -16.46 -11.22 -26.42
C PRO A 156 -15.40 -11.40 -27.51
N VAL A 157 -14.12 -11.46 -27.12
CA VAL A 157 -13.01 -11.64 -28.07
C VAL A 157 -13.05 -13.05 -28.66
N VAL A 158 -13.31 -14.07 -27.83
CA VAL A 158 -13.45 -15.46 -28.29
C VAL A 158 -14.67 -15.62 -29.22
N THR A 159 -15.80 -14.97 -28.91
CA THR A 159 -17.01 -15.04 -29.75
C THR A 159 -16.87 -14.28 -31.07
N LEU A 160 -16.18 -13.13 -31.10
CA LEU A 160 -15.82 -12.43 -32.35
C LEU A 160 -14.90 -13.26 -33.24
N CYS A 161 -13.89 -13.92 -32.68
CA CYS A 161 -13.00 -14.81 -33.42
C CYS A 161 -13.71 -16.06 -33.96
N LEU A 162 -14.72 -16.58 -33.25
CA LEU A 162 -15.53 -17.70 -33.74
C LEU A 162 -16.48 -17.28 -34.86
N ARG A 163 -17.00 -16.04 -34.84
CA ARG A 163 -17.93 -15.52 -35.84
C ARG A 163 -17.25 -15.08 -37.14
N SER A 164 -15.96 -14.71 -37.12
CA SER A 164 -15.20 -14.34 -38.33
C SER A 164 -14.78 -15.52 -39.21
N LYS A 165 -15.19 -16.75 -38.89
CA LYS A 165 -15.02 -17.94 -39.77
C LYS A 165 -15.98 -17.95 -40.99
N VAL A 166 -16.60 -16.82 -41.30
CA VAL A 166 -17.46 -16.63 -42.48
C VAL A 166 -16.57 -16.15 -43.64
N ASP A 167 -16.25 -17.07 -44.55
CA ASP A 167 -15.79 -16.89 -45.93
C ASP A 167 -14.47 -16.13 -46.22
N LEU A 168 -13.38 -16.52 -45.57
CA LEU A 168 -12.02 -16.21 -46.03
C LEU A 168 -11.27 -17.52 -46.28
N GLU A 169 -11.04 -17.86 -47.56
CA GLU A 169 -10.18 -18.95 -48.06
C GLU A 169 -8.68 -18.69 -47.76
N ILE A 170 -8.36 -18.36 -46.51
CA ILE A 170 -6.99 -18.28 -46.03
C ILE A 170 -6.62 -19.68 -45.55
N SER A 171 -5.45 -20.18 -45.98
CA SER A 171 -4.99 -21.54 -45.67
C SER A 171 -5.16 -21.86 -44.18
N SER A 172 -5.80 -23.01 -43.90
CA SER A 172 -6.35 -23.40 -42.59
C SER A 172 -5.33 -23.37 -41.44
N TRP A 173 -4.04 -23.49 -41.74
CA TRP A 173 -2.93 -23.36 -40.79
C TRP A 173 -2.72 -21.89 -40.35
N LEU A 174 -2.68 -20.92 -41.26
CA LEU A 174 -2.39 -19.51 -40.92
C LEU A 174 -3.54 -18.84 -40.13
N ALA A 175 -4.77 -19.30 -40.32
CA ALA A 175 -5.93 -18.84 -39.54
C ALA A 175 -5.86 -19.24 -38.05
N GLY A 176 -5.23 -20.38 -37.73
CA GLY A 176 -5.03 -20.84 -36.36
C GLY A 176 -3.97 -20.04 -35.59
N ILE A 177 -2.90 -19.63 -36.27
CA ILE A 177 -1.79 -18.88 -35.67
C ILE A 177 -2.16 -17.41 -35.43
N SER A 178 -2.93 -16.79 -36.35
CA SER A 178 -3.32 -15.38 -36.21
C SER A 178 -4.32 -15.16 -35.08
N THR A 179 -5.32 -16.02 -34.91
CA THR A 179 -6.34 -15.88 -33.86
C THR A 179 -5.78 -16.15 -32.46
N THR A 180 -4.97 -17.20 -32.30
CA THR A 180 -4.29 -17.50 -31.02
C THR A 180 -3.27 -16.42 -30.67
N GLY A 181 -2.50 -15.91 -31.64
CA GLY A 181 -1.56 -14.82 -31.44
C GLY A 181 -2.22 -13.51 -31.01
N VAL A 182 -3.33 -13.12 -31.66
CA VAL A 182 -4.09 -11.90 -31.30
C VAL A 182 -4.72 -12.04 -29.90
N LEU A 183 -5.22 -13.22 -29.54
CA LEU A 183 -5.74 -13.48 -28.19
C LEU A 183 -4.65 -13.37 -27.13
N LEU A 184 -3.48 -13.99 -27.36
CA LEU A 184 -2.35 -13.90 -26.42
C LEU A 184 -1.83 -12.47 -26.29
N MET A 185 -1.74 -11.74 -27.41
CA MET A 185 -1.30 -10.36 -27.43
C MET A 185 -2.30 -9.44 -26.72
N THR A 186 -3.61 -9.62 -26.94
CA THR A 186 -4.64 -8.85 -26.21
C THR A 186 -4.66 -9.19 -24.73
N LEU A 187 -4.52 -10.47 -24.35
CA LEU A 187 -4.41 -10.88 -22.94
C LEU A 187 -3.17 -10.30 -22.26
N THR A 188 -2.02 -10.28 -22.94
CA THR A 188 -0.78 -9.72 -22.38
C THR A 188 -0.83 -8.18 -22.30
N LEU A 189 -1.36 -7.51 -23.33
CA LEU A 189 -1.54 -6.05 -23.34
C LEU A 189 -2.57 -5.60 -22.30
N THR A 190 -3.70 -6.31 -22.19
CA THR A 190 -4.69 -6.02 -21.14
C THR A 190 -4.13 -6.30 -19.76
N ASN A 191 -3.39 -7.39 -19.55
CA ASN A 191 -2.76 -7.66 -18.24
C ASN A 191 -1.75 -6.56 -17.85
N THR A 192 -0.90 -6.12 -18.79
CA THR A 192 0.10 -5.08 -18.51
C THR A 192 -0.53 -3.70 -18.29
N MET A 193 -1.50 -3.31 -19.11
CA MET A 193 -2.27 -2.07 -18.92
C MET A 193 -3.09 -2.10 -17.63
N LEU A 194 -3.73 -3.23 -17.32
CA LEU A 194 -4.54 -3.39 -16.12
C LEU A 194 -3.68 -3.39 -14.86
N ASN A 195 -2.48 -3.96 -14.88
CA ASN A 195 -1.55 -3.85 -13.76
C ASN A 195 -1.08 -2.41 -13.52
N ARG A 196 -0.87 -1.63 -14.59
CA ARG A 196 -0.57 -0.19 -14.48
C ARG A 196 -1.75 0.61 -13.96
N VAL A 197 -2.96 0.28 -14.40
CA VAL A 197 -4.21 0.89 -13.91
C VAL A 197 -4.49 0.50 -12.47
N LYS A 198 -4.26 -0.76 -12.09
CA LYS A 198 -4.41 -1.29 -10.71
C LYS A 198 -3.55 -0.50 -9.74
N SER A 199 -2.27 -0.31 -10.07
CA SER A 199 -1.34 0.35 -9.17
C SER A 199 -1.65 1.84 -8.99
N ARG A 200 -2.10 2.52 -10.06
CA ARG A 200 -2.39 3.96 -10.05
C ARG A 200 -3.80 4.33 -9.57
N ILE A 201 -4.82 3.58 -9.97
CA ILE A 201 -6.22 3.97 -9.77
C ILE A 201 -6.85 3.27 -8.57
N LEU A 202 -6.50 2.00 -8.32
CA LEU A 202 -7.26 1.16 -7.38
C LEU A 202 -6.53 0.87 -6.06
N GLY A 203 -5.19 0.89 -6.05
CA GLY A 203 -4.43 0.60 -4.85
C GLY A 203 -4.53 1.72 -3.82
N PRO A 204 -4.81 1.47 -2.53
CA PRO A 204 -4.58 2.46 -1.49
C PRO A 204 -3.13 2.94 -1.60
N GLU A 205 -2.94 4.25 -1.63
CA GLU A 205 -1.62 4.85 -1.50
C GLU A 205 -1.16 4.56 -0.06
N ALA A 206 0.11 4.19 0.15
CA ALA A 206 0.60 4.23 1.51
C ALA A 206 0.49 5.65 2.02
N GLY A 207 0.11 5.79 3.28
CA GLY A 207 -0.20 7.11 3.79
C GLY A 207 -0.48 7.14 5.26
N PHE A 208 -0.28 8.34 5.77
CA PHE A 208 -0.64 8.77 7.11
C PHE A 208 -2.07 9.29 7.05
N ILE A 209 -2.99 8.72 7.83
CA ILE A 209 -4.43 9.00 7.74
C ILE A 209 -4.94 9.54 9.06
N TRP A 210 -4.84 10.85 9.22
CA TRP A 210 -5.43 11.64 10.30
C TRP A 210 -5.64 13.08 9.81
N GLY A 211 -6.35 13.88 10.62
CA GLY A 211 -6.74 15.24 10.24
C GLY A 211 -7.53 15.29 8.92
N ASP A 212 -7.27 16.32 8.13
CA ASP A 212 -7.94 16.55 6.85
C ASP A 212 -7.68 15.43 5.80
N GLU A 213 -6.52 14.77 5.85
CA GLU A 213 -6.21 13.66 4.95
C GLU A 213 -7.16 12.47 5.15
N ALA A 214 -7.68 12.26 6.36
CA ALA A 214 -8.67 11.22 6.63
C ALA A 214 -9.97 11.46 5.84
N HIS A 215 -10.40 12.72 5.73
CA HIS A 215 -11.56 13.10 4.93
C HIS A 215 -11.28 12.95 3.42
N GLU A 216 -10.11 13.39 2.94
CA GLU A 216 -9.72 13.18 1.53
C GLU A 216 -9.60 11.70 1.18
N TYR A 217 -9.09 10.89 2.10
CA TYR A 217 -8.93 9.46 1.93
C TYR A 217 -10.27 8.75 1.78
N THR A 218 -11.24 9.05 2.64
CA THR A 218 -12.60 8.48 2.56
C THR A 218 -13.30 8.90 1.26
N LYS A 219 -13.15 10.15 0.83
CA LYS A 219 -13.64 10.63 -0.47
C LYS A 219 -13.01 9.87 -1.64
N ARG A 220 -11.68 9.66 -1.63
CA ARG A 220 -10.99 8.86 -2.64
C ARG A 220 -11.45 7.40 -2.66
N GLN A 221 -11.67 6.79 -1.49
CA GLN A 221 -12.23 5.44 -1.37
C GLN A 221 -13.64 5.35 -1.98
N GLN A 222 -14.52 6.30 -1.69
CA GLN A 222 -15.86 6.37 -2.28
C GLN A 222 -15.82 6.55 -3.80
N LEU A 223 -15.00 7.48 -4.30
CA LEU A 223 -14.84 7.67 -5.74
C LEU A 223 -14.35 6.39 -6.43
N ARG A 224 -13.39 5.68 -5.83
CA ARG A 224 -12.89 4.40 -6.36
C ARG A 224 -13.97 3.33 -6.39
N SER A 225 -14.77 3.21 -5.34
CA SER A 225 -15.86 2.23 -5.31
C SER A 225 -16.95 2.58 -6.33
N THR A 226 -17.31 3.86 -6.49
CA THR A 226 -18.27 4.32 -7.50
C THR A 226 -17.76 4.06 -8.92
N VAL A 227 -16.50 4.39 -9.22
CA VAL A 227 -15.90 4.13 -10.54
C VAL A 227 -15.87 2.63 -10.82
N PHE A 228 -15.43 1.83 -9.85
CA PHE A 228 -15.39 0.38 -9.98
C PHE A 228 -16.78 -0.21 -10.28
N TRP A 229 -17.81 0.19 -9.53
CA TRP A 229 -19.18 -0.23 -9.77
C TRP A 229 -19.72 0.23 -11.13
N THR A 230 -19.41 1.46 -11.54
CA THR A 230 -19.80 1.99 -12.85
C THR A 230 -19.23 1.15 -13.99
N VAL A 231 -17.95 0.74 -13.87
CA VAL A 231 -17.31 -0.15 -14.84
C VAL A 231 -18.01 -1.51 -14.87
N ILE A 232 -18.30 -2.11 -13.72
CA ILE A 232 -19.02 -3.40 -13.65
C ILE A 232 -20.40 -3.31 -14.31
N VAL A 233 -21.20 -2.30 -13.95
CA VAL A 233 -22.54 -2.11 -14.49
C VAL A 233 -22.48 -1.88 -16.00
N GLY A 234 -21.55 -1.04 -16.47
CA GLY A 234 -21.35 -0.78 -17.90
C GLY A 234 -21.05 -2.05 -18.69
N VAL A 235 -20.24 -2.95 -18.13
CA VAL A 235 -19.97 -4.24 -18.77
C VAL A 235 -21.20 -5.14 -18.79
N ILE A 236 -21.92 -5.27 -17.67
CA ILE A 236 -23.16 -6.08 -17.60
C ILE A 236 -24.19 -5.60 -18.63
N VAL A 237 -24.43 -4.29 -18.70
CA VAL A 237 -25.36 -3.70 -19.67
C VAL A 237 -24.95 -4.00 -21.11
N SER A 238 -23.64 -3.92 -21.41
CA SER A 238 -23.10 -4.22 -22.74
C SER A 238 -23.32 -5.69 -23.15
N PHE A 239 -23.19 -6.62 -22.20
CA PHE A 239 -23.49 -8.03 -22.44
C PHE A 239 -24.97 -8.27 -22.69
N LEU A 240 -25.84 -7.66 -21.87
CA LEU A 240 -27.29 -7.78 -22.01
C LEU A 240 -27.79 -7.21 -23.35
N SER A 241 -27.32 -6.02 -23.74
CA SER A 241 -27.70 -5.40 -25.01
C SER A 241 -27.27 -6.25 -26.22
N SER A 242 -26.07 -6.84 -26.15
CA SER A 242 -25.56 -7.74 -27.20
C SER A 242 -26.40 -9.02 -27.31
N GLY A 243 -26.79 -9.60 -26.16
CA GLY A 243 -27.65 -10.79 -26.12
C GLY A 243 -29.06 -10.52 -26.68
N ILE A 244 -29.66 -9.38 -26.33
CA ILE A 244 -30.97 -8.97 -26.86
C ILE A 244 -30.91 -8.78 -28.38
N TRP A 245 -29.92 -8.05 -28.87
CA TRP A 245 -29.75 -7.84 -30.31
C TRP A 245 -29.61 -9.16 -31.08
N TRP A 246 -28.79 -10.08 -30.55
CA TRP A 246 -28.62 -11.41 -31.14
C TRP A 246 -29.93 -12.19 -31.20
N TYR A 247 -30.72 -12.17 -30.12
CA TYR A 247 -32.03 -12.82 -30.07
C TYR A 247 -33.00 -12.27 -31.13
N MET A 248 -33.05 -10.94 -31.29
CA MET A 248 -33.92 -10.30 -32.30
C MET A 248 -33.53 -10.66 -33.74
N THR A 249 -32.24 -10.80 -34.04
CA THR A 249 -31.79 -11.14 -35.42
C THR A 249 -32.02 -12.60 -35.82
N LYS A 250 -32.31 -13.48 -34.86
CA LYS A 250 -32.49 -14.91 -35.11
C LYS A 250 -33.96 -15.33 -35.24
N SER A 251 -34.88 -14.45 -34.81
CA SER A 251 -36.31 -14.60 -35.04
C SER A 251 -36.72 -14.06 -36.40
#